data_AF-J9GEX0-F1
#
_entry.id   AF-J9GEX0-F1
#
_cell.length_a   1.000
_cell.length_b   1.000
_cell.length_c   1.000
_cell.angle_alpha   90.00
_cell.angle_beta   90.00
_cell.angle_gamma   90.00
#
_symmetry.space_group_name_H-M   'P 1'
#
loop_
_entity.id
_entity.type
_entity.pdbx_description
1 polymer ?
#
loop_
_entity_poly.entity_id
_entity_poly.type
_entity_poly.pdbx_seq_one_letter_code
_entity_poly.pdbx_strand_id
1 'polypeptide(L)'
;MEYEKLKGCVHEIIPDRIEAATYILIAAAVADDMKITNVIPQHLEAITSKLEEIGINLTREGDTIHVFGNDPDKVLKPTDITTKAYPGFATDVQQPFTALLTKTDGCSSVTEQIYVER
;
A
#
# COMPACT_ATOMS: atom_id res chain seq x y z
N MET A 1 -39.96 14.23 23.60
CA MET A 1 -38.56 13.82 23.36
C MET A 1 -37.90 14.94 22.59
N GLU A 2 -36.99 15.69 23.22
CA GLU A 2 -36.14 16.64 22.50
C GLU A 2 -35.03 15.85 21.82
N TYR A 3 -34.93 15.96 20.49
CA TYR A 3 -33.80 15.41 19.75
C TYR A 3 -32.63 16.39 19.86
N GLU A 4 -31.44 15.89 20.18
CA GLU A 4 -30.22 16.68 20.05
C GLU A 4 -30.04 17.10 18.59
N LYS A 5 -29.93 18.42 18.36
CA LYS A 5 -29.68 18.98 17.03
C LYS A 5 -28.19 18.94 16.75
N LEU A 6 -27.80 18.42 15.58
CA LEU A 6 -26.42 18.51 15.09
C LEU A 6 -25.97 19.98 15.00
N LYS A 7 -24.72 20.24 15.36
CA LYS A 7 -24.06 21.54 15.24
C LYS A 7 -22.90 21.45 14.25
N GLY A 8 -22.52 22.57 13.67
CA GLY A 8 -21.33 22.63 12.82
C GLY A 8 -20.05 22.28 13.61
N CYS A 9 -19.10 21.63 12.93
CA CYS A 9 -17.78 21.31 13.46
C CYS A 9 -16.71 21.55 12.39
N VAL A 10 -15.45 21.57 12.81
CA VAL A 10 -14.30 21.49 11.91
C VAL A 10 -13.89 20.03 11.84
N HIS A 11 -13.72 19.52 10.62
CA HIS A 11 -13.32 18.14 10.36
C HIS A 11 -12.18 18.13 9.35
N GLU A 12 -11.11 17.41 9.68
CA GLU A 12 -10.00 17.15 8.79
C GLU A 12 -10.25 15.84 8.04
N ILE A 13 -10.11 15.88 6.72
CA ILE A 13 -10.28 14.70 5.87
C ILE A 13 -9.05 13.81 6.02
N ILE A 14 -9.28 12.51 6.17
CA ILE A 14 -8.20 11.53 6.23
C ILE A 14 -7.37 11.53 4.93
N PRO A 15 -6.07 11.21 4.99
CA PRO A 15 -5.27 11.06 3.78
C PRO A 15 -5.79 9.96 2.85
N ASP A 16 -5.57 10.13 1.55
CA ASP A 16 -5.92 9.14 0.54
C ASP A 16 -4.93 7.97 0.58
N ARG A 17 -5.40 6.84 1.11
CA ARG A 17 -4.60 5.61 1.20
C ARG A 17 -4.28 4.97 -0.15
N ILE A 18 -5.06 5.21 -1.21
CA ILE A 18 -4.80 4.66 -2.54
C ILE A 18 -3.71 5.46 -3.24
N GLU A 19 -3.74 6.78 -3.12
CA GLU A 19 -2.66 7.66 -3.56
C GLU A 19 -1.35 7.33 -2.83
N ALA A 20 -1.39 7.25 -1.49
CA ALA A 20 -0.23 6.91 -0.69
C ALA A 20 0.36 5.54 -1.08
N ALA A 21 -0.50 4.52 -1.27
CA ALA A 21 -0.06 3.20 -1.72
C ALA A 21 0.60 3.24 -3.10
N THR A 22 0.08 4.06 -4.02
CA THR A 22 0.63 4.23 -5.36
C THR A 22 2.05 4.82 -5.29
N TYR A 23 2.27 5.87 -4.49
CA TYR A 23 3.62 6.43 -4.30
C TYR A 23 4.57 5.46 -3.61
N ILE A 24 4.09 4.69 -2.63
CA ILE A 24 4.90 3.64 -1.97
C ILE A 24 5.34 2.59 -2.99
N LEU A 25 4.45 2.19 -3.92
CA LEU A 25 4.79 1.22 -4.97
C LEU A 25 5.76 1.79 -6.00
N ILE A 26 5.61 3.07 -6.37
CA ILE A 26 6.59 3.78 -7.20
C ILE A 26 7.95 3.79 -6.49
N ALA A 27 7.99 4.13 -5.20
CA ALA A 27 9.21 4.14 -4.42
C ALA A 27 9.86 2.75 -4.38
N ALA A 28 9.08 1.70 -4.10
CA ALA A 28 9.56 0.33 -4.08
C ALA A 28 10.08 -0.14 -5.45
N ALA A 29 9.50 0.37 -6.54
CA ALA A 29 9.87 -0.03 -7.89
C ALA A 29 11.14 0.67 -8.41
N VAL A 30 11.35 1.96 -8.11
CA VAL A 30 12.37 2.77 -8.81
C VAL A 30 13.18 3.74 -7.95
N ALA A 31 12.79 4.02 -6.71
CA ALA A 31 13.52 4.99 -5.90
C ALA A 31 14.64 4.30 -5.12
N ASP A 32 15.78 4.98 -4.95
CA ASP A 32 16.83 4.54 -4.03
C ASP A 32 16.42 4.84 -2.57
N ASP A 33 15.83 6.02 -2.36
CA ASP A 33 15.39 6.51 -1.06
C ASP A 33 14.20 7.47 -1.28
N MET A 34 13.03 7.14 -0.71
CA MET A 34 11.86 8.01 -0.81
C MET A 34 10.98 7.98 0.45
N LYS A 35 10.63 9.16 0.94
CA LYS A 35 9.76 9.39 2.10
C LYS A 35 8.38 9.90 1.66
N ILE A 36 7.33 9.20 2.07
CA ILE A 36 5.93 9.51 1.78
C ILE A 36 5.25 9.98 3.07
N THR A 37 4.96 11.28 3.15
CA THR A 37 4.36 11.96 4.31
C THR A 37 2.84 12.08 4.20
N ASN A 38 2.17 12.53 5.26
CA ASN A 38 0.72 12.68 5.33
C ASN A 38 0.01 11.35 5.04
N VAL A 39 0.45 10.28 5.71
CA VAL A 39 -0.17 8.96 5.61
C VAL A 39 -0.62 8.48 7.00
N ILE A 40 -1.54 7.52 7.02
CA ILE A 40 -1.88 6.77 8.22
C ILE A 40 -1.34 5.35 8.01
N PRO A 41 -0.18 4.98 8.59
CA PRO A 41 0.46 3.69 8.32
C PRO A 41 -0.47 2.48 8.49
N GLN A 42 -1.37 2.53 9.46
CA GLN A 42 -2.35 1.48 9.74
C GLN A 42 -3.32 1.24 8.57
N HIS A 43 -3.60 2.27 7.75
CA HIS A 43 -4.44 2.13 6.55
C HIS A 43 -3.71 1.43 5.38
N LEU A 44 -2.38 1.27 5.49
CA LEU A 44 -1.48 0.77 4.44
C LEU A 44 -0.80 -0.55 4.84
N GLU A 45 -1.20 -1.13 5.98
CA GLU A 45 -0.56 -2.31 6.57
C GLU A 45 -0.50 -3.48 5.56
N ALA A 46 -1.63 -3.86 4.96
CA ALA A 46 -1.68 -4.98 4.01
C ALA A 46 -0.73 -4.83 2.82
N ILE A 47 -0.49 -3.60 2.37
CA ILE A 47 0.38 -3.29 1.22
C ILE A 47 1.84 -3.29 1.69
N THR A 48 2.13 -2.61 2.78
CA THR A 48 3.49 -2.52 3.32
C THR A 48 4.02 -3.87 3.81
N SER A 49 3.18 -4.70 4.45
CA SER A 49 3.57 -6.07 4.83
C SER A 49 3.91 -6.93 3.60
N LYS A 50 3.17 -6.78 2.49
CA LYS A 50 3.47 -7.49 1.25
C LYS A 50 4.75 -7.01 0.58
N LEU A 51 5.07 -5.72 0.69
CA LEU A 51 6.34 -5.18 0.23
C LEU A 51 7.52 -5.74 1.04
N GLU A 52 7.37 -5.82 2.37
CA GLU A 52 8.38 -6.46 3.22
C GLU A 52 8.55 -7.95 2.90
N GLU A 53 7.46 -8.66 2.62
CA GLU A 53 7.48 -10.09 2.22
C GLU A 53 8.30 -10.33 0.96
N ILE A 54 8.16 -9.48 -0.07
CA ILE A 54 8.94 -9.57 -1.31
C ILE A 54 10.38 -9.03 -1.16
N GLY A 55 10.71 -8.48 0.01
CA GLY A 55 12.06 -8.03 0.35
C GLY A 55 12.30 -6.53 0.21
N ILE A 56 11.28 -5.70 0.04
CA ILE A 56 11.44 -4.23 0.08
C ILE A 56 11.66 -3.79 1.53
N ASN A 57 12.65 -2.91 1.75
CA ASN A 57 12.92 -2.35 3.06
C ASN A 57 12.15 -1.04 3.23
N LEU A 58 11.43 -0.90 4.35
CA LEU A 58 10.69 0.31 4.67
C LEU A 58 10.58 0.50 6.18
N THR A 59 10.42 1.75 6.60
CA THR A 59 10.13 2.11 8.00
C THR A 59 8.88 2.98 8.07
N ARG A 60 8.13 2.84 9.16
CA ARG A 60 6.97 3.70 9.46
C ARG A 60 7.29 4.56 10.67
N GLU A 61 7.13 5.87 10.57
CA GLU A 61 7.37 6.83 11.65
C GLU A 61 6.30 7.92 11.60
N GLY A 62 5.48 8.03 12.65
CA GLY A 62 4.41 9.02 12.71
C GLY A 62 3.44 8.91 11.54
N ASP A 63 3.28 10.00 10.80
CA ASP A 63 2.45 10.15 9.61
C ASP A 63 3.22 9.87 8.31
N THR A 64 4.29 9.09 8.40
CA THR A 64 5.24 8.91 7.30
C THR A 64 5.65 7.45 7.10
N ILE A 65 5.79 7.05 5.84
CA ILE A 65 6.42 5.80 5.42
C ILE A 65 7.66 6.14 4.59
N HIS A 66 8.80 5.58 4.98
CA HIS A 66 10.07 5.73 4.28
C HIS A 66 10.41 4.40 3.61
N VAL A 67 10.53 4.40 2.30
CA VAL A 67 10.91 3.24 1.49
C VAL A 67 12.37 3.39 1.09
N PHE A 68 13.16 2.36 1.40
CA PHE A 68 14.55 2.24 0.99
C PHE A 68 14.58 1.25 -0.17
N GLY A 69 14.61 1.78 -1.37
CA GLY A 69 14.53 0.98 -2.58
C GLY A 69 15.88 0.78 -3.25
N ASN A 70 15.85 -0.09 -4.26
CA ASN A 70 16.88 -0.24 -5.28
C ASN A 70 18.30 -0.57 -4.79
N ASP A 71 18.43 -1.67 -4.04
CA ASP A 71 19.69 -2.40 -4.01
C ASP A 71 19.78 -3.20 -5.34
N PRO A 72 20.68 -2.84 -6.26
CA PRO A 72 20.76 -3.48 -7.59
C PRO A 72 21.13 -4.97 -7.51
N ASP A 73 21.72 -5.40 -6.40
CA ASP A 73 22.06 -6.81 -6.16
C ASP A 73 20.92 -7.58 -5.48
N LYS A 74 19.85 -6.88 -5.07
CA LYS A 74 18.73 -7.47 -4.36
C LYS A 74 17.64 -7.94 -5.32
N VAL A 75 17.52 -9.26 -5.40
CA VAL A 75 16.43 -9.93 -6.11
C VAL A 75 15.17 -9.95 -5.25
N LEU A 76 14.05 -9.44 -5.79
CA LEU A 76 12.75 -9.48 -5.12
C LEU A 76 12.17 -10.89 -5.17
N LYS A 77 11.56 -11.32 -4.06
CA LYS A 77 10.92 -12.63 -3.95
C LYS A 77 9.50 -12.58 -4.51
N PRO A 78 9.02 -13.64 -5.18
CA PRO A 78 7.62 -13.72 -5.59
C PRO A 78 6.70 -13.83 -4.36
N THR A 79 5.45 -13.42 -4.52
CA THR A 79 4.39 -13.58 -3.49
C THR A 79 3.02 -13.75 -4.12
N ASP A 80 2.06 -14.20 -3.32
CA ASP A 80 0.66 -14.30 -3.67
C ASP A 80 -0.15 -13.18 -3.03
N ILE A 81 -0.98 -12.50 -3.81
CA ILE A 81 -1.92 -11.49 -3.31
C ILE A 81 -3.35 -11.94 -3.58
N THR A 82 -4.22 -11.75 -2.59
CA THR A 82 -5.66 -11.95 -2.73
C THR A 82 -6.38 -10.71 -2.21
N THR A 83 -7.18 -10.07 -3.06
CA THR A 83 -7.92 -8.86 -2.69
C THR A 83 -9.05 -9.21 -1.72
N LYS A 84 -9.25 -8.35 -0.72
CA LYS A 84 -10.24 -8.55 0.36
C LYS A 84 -10.77 -7.20 0.80
N ALA A 85 -11.95 -7.20 1.45
CA ALA A 85 -12.46 -6.00 2.12
C ALA A 85 -11.46 -5.53 3.19
N TYR A 86 -11.41 -4.22 3.43
CA TYR A 86 -10.56 -3.62 4.47
C TYR A 86 -10.76 -4.34 5.82
N PRO A 87 -9.69 -4.72 6.55
CA PRO A 87 -8.29 -4.32 6.39
C PRO A 87 -7.44 -5.19 5.43
N GLY A 88 -8.06 -6.03 4.62
CA GLY A 88 -7.36 -6.84 3.62
C GLY A 88 -6.79 -6.05 2.44
N PHE A 89 -6.13 -6.77 1.51
CA PHE A 89 -5.45 -6.15 0.37
C PHE A 89 -6.44 -5.45 -0.56
N ALA A 90 -6.24 -4.16 -0.80
CA ALA A 90 -7.18 -3.34 -1.54
C ALA A 90 -7.17 -3.66 -3.04
N THR A 91 -8.36 -3.90 -3.62
CA THR A 91 -8.54 -4.10 -5.08
C THR A 91 -8.01 -2.93 -5.91
N ASP A 92 -8.11 -1.69 -5.43
CA ASP A 92 -7.59 -0.54 -6.17
C ASP A 92 -6.05 -0.52 -6.27
N VAL A 93 -5.35 -1.28 -5.41
CA VAL A 93 -3.88 -1.32 -5.34
C VAL A 93 -3.30 -2.59 -5.99
N GLN A 94 -4.13 -3.58 -6.32
CA GLN A 94 -3.63 -4.82 -6.97
C GLN A 94 -2.94 -4.52 -8.30
N GLN A 95 -3.47 -3.58 -9.09
CA GLN A 95 -2.98 -3.29 -10.43
C GLN A 95 -1.55 -2.73 -10.40
N PRO A 96 -1.25 -1.67 -9.62
CA PRO A 96 0.12 -1.20 -9.49
C PRO A 96 1.04 -2.20 -8.77
N PHE A 97 0.53 -3.01 -7.83
CA PHE A 97 1.33 -4.05 -7.18
C PHE A 97 1.74 -5.16 -8.17
N THR A 98 0.85 -5.52 -9.08
CA THR A 98 1.12 -6.51 -10.14
C THR A 98 2.26 -6.06 -11.05
N ALA A 99 2.33 -4.77 -11.37
CA ALA A 99 3.46 -4.22 -12.11
C ALA A 99 4.80 -4.43 -11.36
N LEU A 100 4.81 -4.24 -10.04
CA LEU A 100 5.99 -4.52 -9.20
C LEU A 100 6.37 -6.01 -9.19
N LEU A 101 5.37 -6.92 -9.16
CA LEU A 101 5.60 -8.36 -9.17
C LEU A 101 6.36 -8.84 -10.42
N THR A 102 6.30 -8.11 -11.54
CA THR A 102 7.09 -8.42 -12.75
C THR A 102 8.61 -8.33 -12.54
N LYS A 103 9.06 -7.68 -11.46
CA LYS A 103 10.48 -7.60 -11.06
C LYS A 103 10.93 -8.73 -10.13
N THR A 104 10.02 -9.61 -9.71
CA THR A 104 10.35 -10.73 -8.82
C THR A 104 10.98 -11.89 -9.59
N ASP A 105 11.88 -12.62 -8.94
CA ASP A 105 12.46 -13.86 -9.51
C ASP A 105 11.62 -15.07 -9.08
N GLY A 106 10.63 -15.39 -9.92
CA GLY A 106 9.77 -16.55 -9.73
C GLY A 106 8.35 -16.33 -10.21
N CYS A 107 7.42 -17.14 -9.69
CA CYS A 107 6.01 -17.07 -10.04
C CYS A 107 5.22 -16.44 -8.89
N SER A 108 4.59 -15.31 -9.15
CA SER A 108 3.67 -14.63 -8.23
C SER A 108 2.23 -14.82 -8.72
N SER A 109 1.26 -14.94 -7.81
CA SER A 109 -0.16 -15.02 -8.19
C SER A 109 -0.98 -13.84 -7.64
N VAL A 110 -1.98 -13.43 -8.42
CA VAL A 110 -2.91 -12.34 -8.09
C VAL A 110 -4.32 -12.90 -8.20
N THR A 111 -5.07 -12.85 -7.10
CA THR A 111 -6.46 -13.30 -7.02
C THR A 111 -7.36 -12.11 -6.67
N GLU A 112 -8.21 -11.71 -7.60
CA GLU A 112 -9.21 -10.65 -7.39
C GLU A 112 -10.56 -11.24 -6.96
N GLN A 113 -11.00 -10.95 -5.73
CA GLN A 113 -12.26 -11.45 -5.15
C GLN A 113 -13.38 -10.40 -5.09
N ILE A 114 -13.06 -9.11 -5.19
CA ILE A 114 -14.02 -8.02 -5.06
C ILE A 114 -14.62 -7.67 -6.43
N TYR A 115 -13.77 -7.53 -7.44
CA TYR A 115 -14.17 -7.22 -8.81
C TYR A 115 -13.63 -8.27 -9.78
N VAL A 116 -14.31 -9.41 -9.89
CA VAL A 116 -13.83 -10.59 -10.64
C VAL A 116 -13.49 -10.36 -12.11
N GLU A 117 -13.90 -9.24 -12.70
CA GLU A 117 -13.59 -8.83 -14.09
C GLU A 117 -12.31 -7.97 -14.21
N ARG A 118 -11.59 -7.71 -13.10
CA ARG A 118 -10.48 -6.74 -13.01
C ARG A 118 -9.11 -7.38 -12.78
#